data_AF-I4VPL9-F1
#
_entry.id   AF-I4VPL9-F1
#
_cell.length_a   1.000
_cell.length_b   1.000
_cell.length_c   1.000
_cell.angle_alpha   90.00
_cell.angle_beta   90.00
_cell.angle_gamma   90.00
#
_symmetry.space_group_name_H-M   'P 1'
#
loop_
_entity.id
_entity.type
_entity.pdbx_description
1 polymer ?
#
loop_
_entity_poly.entity_id
_entity_poly.type
_entity_poly.pdbx_seq_one_letter_code
_entity_poly.pdbx_strand_id
1 'polypeptide(L)'
;SGVGAVAAGAYSTAAGYGSVATGDQSVATGTNAQATGAISVATGADSAASAEGSTAVGNAAQAQGAYSTALSAQSTATGTQALASGF
;
A
#
# COMPACT_ATOMS: atom_id res chain seq x y z
N SER A 1 -5.83 3.55 -13.24
CA SER A 1 -6.41 4.80 -13.79
C SER A 1 -7.44 5.37 -12.83
N GLY A 2 -7.30 6.64 -12.43
CA GLY A 2 -8.25 7.38 -11.60
C GLY A 2 -7.91 8.87 -11.64
N VAL A 3 -8.88 9.75 -11.36
CA VAL A 3 -8.62 11.20 -11.29
C VAL A 3 -7.61 11.46 -10.16
N GLY A 4 -6.51 12.14 -10.46
CA GLY A 4 -5.44 12.42 -9.50
C GLY A 4 -4.58 11.20 -9.12
N ALA A 5 -4.70 10.06 -9.81
CA ALA A 5 -3.83 8.92 -9.59
C ALA A 5 -2.39 9.22 -10.07
N VAL A 6 -1.39 8.87 -9.26
CA VAL A 6 0.03 9.06 -9.54
C VAL A 6 0.75 7.72 -9.50
N ALA A 7 1.25 7.27 -10.64
CA ALA A 7 2.15 6.12 -10.77
C ALA A 7 3.53 6.63 -11.20
N ALA A 8 4.43 6.82 -10.24
CA ALA A 8 5.74 7.45 -10.45
C ALA A 8 6.92 6.47 -10.36
N GLY A 9 6.74 5.32 -9.69
CA GLY A 9 7.77 4.28 -9.64
C GLY A 9 7.89 3.52 -10.96
N ALA A 10 9.06 2.96 -11.25
CA ALA A 10 9.27 2.14 -12.44
C ALA A 10 8.33 0.92 -12.40
N TYR A 11 7.55 0.68 -13.46
CA TYR A 11 6.55 -0.40 -13.51
C TYR A 11 5.45 -0.33 -12.43
N SER A 12 5.25 0.83 -11.81
CA SER A 12 4.22 1.02 -10.78
C SER A 12 2.80 1.07 -11.37
N THR A 13 1.81 0.78 -10.54
CA THR A 13 0.38 0.89 -10.90
C THR A 13 -0.37 1.69 -9.84
N ALA A 14 -1.06 2.76 -10.27
CA ALA A 14 -1.98 3.52 -9.44
C ALA A 14 -3.41 3.49 -10.04
N ALA A 15 -4.36 2.95 -9.28
CA ALA A 15 -5.76 2.83 -9.70
C ALA A 15 -6.74 3.21 -8.58
N GLY A 16 -7.33 4.39 -8.70
CA GLY A 16 -8.26 4.95 -7.73
C GLY A 16 -8.13 6.46 -7.69
N TYR A 17 -9.16 7.16 -7.23
CA TYR A 17 -9.10 8.60 -7.02
C TYR A 17 -7.97 8.93 -6.04
N GLY A 18 -7.03 9.79 -6.43
CA GLY A 18 -5.91 10.18 -5.56
C GLY A 18 -4.95 9.05 -5.14
N SER A 19 -5.00 7.88 -5.78
CA SER A 19 -4.05 6.78 -5.48
C SER A 19 -2.62 7.16 -5.85
N VAL A 20 -1.64 6.73 -5.05
CA VAL A 20 -0.22 7.09 -5.20
C VAL A 20 0.66 5.83 -5.13
N ALA A 21 1.34 5.50 -6.22
CA ALA A 21 2.32 4.43 -6.32
C ALA A 21 3.68 5.02 -6.71
N THR A 22 4.54 5.30 -5.73
CA THR A 22 5.87 5.92 -5.97
C THR A 22 7.02 4.94 -5.83
N GLY A 23 6.80 3.76 -5.26
CA GLY A 23 7.80 2.71 -5.21
C GLY A 23 7.95 1.99 -6.55
N ASP A 24 9.16 1.55 -6.87
CA ASP A 24 9.39 0.71 -8.04
C ASP A 24 8.62 -0.60 -7.91
N GLN A 25 7.92 -1.00 -8.98
CA GLN A 25 7.03 -2.17 -9.02
C GLN A 25 5.88 -2.12 -7.98
N SER A 26 5.59 -0.94 -7.42
CA SER A 26 4.55 -0.81 -6.41
C SER A 26 3.15 -0.75 -7.01
N VAL A 27 2.14 -1.18 -6.24
CA VAL A 27 0.75 -1.24 -6.67
C VAL A 27 -0.14 -0.56 -5.63
N ALA A 28 -0.76 0.56 -6.00
CA ALA A 28 -1.74 1.27 -5.20
C ALA A 28 -3.13 1.18 -5.85
N THR A 29 -4.07 0.48 -5.21
CA THR A 29 -5.45 0.36 -5.70
C THR A 29 -6.46 0.77 -4.62
N GLY A 30 -7.37 1.67 -4.96
CA GLY A 30 -8.34 2.27 -4.03
C GLY A 30 -8.20 3.79 -3.91
N THR A 31 -9.24 4.43 -3.40
CA THR A 31 -9.24 5.88 -3.15
C THR A 31 -8.15 6.22 -2.14
N ASN A 32 -7.24 7.13 -2.49
CA ASN A 32 -6.09 7.53 -1.67
C ASN A 32 -5.16 6.39 -1.20
N ALA A 33 -5.18 5.22 -1.86
CA ALA A 33 -4.24 4.15 -1.55
C ALA A 33 -2.79 4.61 -1.83
N GLN A 34 -1.85 4.27 -0.96
CA GLN A 34 -0.45 4.73 -1.02
C GLN A 34 0.53 3.56 -0.97
N ALA A 35 1.20 3.28 -2.09
CA ALA A 35 2.25 2.27 -2.20
C ALA A 35 3.60 2.96 -2.47
N THR A 36 4.28 3.38 -1.41
CA THR A 36 5.52 4.20 -1.51
C THR A 36 6.81 3.38 -1.38
N GLY A 37 6.75 2.18 -0.82
CA GLY A 37 7.87 1.25 -0.78
C GLY A 37 8.09 0.52 -2.11
N ALA A 38 9.34 0.17 -2.42
CA ALA A 38 9.64 -0.69 -3.57
C ALA A 38 8.94 -2.05 -3.40
N ILE A 39 8.34 -2.57 -4.47
CA ILE A 39 7.60 -3.84 -4.51
C ILE A 39 6.39 -3.84 -3.55
N SER A 40 5.98 -2.67 -3.03
CA SER A 40 4.89 -2.61 -2.05
C SER A 40 3.50 -2.67 -2.71
N VAL A 41 2.53 -3.19 -1.97
CA VAL A 41 1.14 -3.32 -2.44
C VAL A 41 0.19 -2.69 -1.42
N ALA A 42 -0.53 -1.64 -1.82
CA ALA A 42 -1.58 -1.00 -1.04
C ALA A 42 -2.92 -1.18 -1.77
N THR A 43 -3.83 -1.97 -1.20
CA THR A 43 -5.15 -2.25 -1.77
C THR A 43 -6.26 -1.95 -0.75
N GLY A 44 -7.04 -0.92 -1.01
CA GLY A 44 -8.11 -0.45 -0.13
C GLY A 44 -8.09 1.08 0.00
N ALA A 45 -9.25 1.65 0.30
CA ALA A 45 -9.33 3.11 0.52
C ALA A 45 -8.45 3.50 1.71
N ASP A 46 -7.61 4.53 1.52
CA ASP A 46 -6.64 5.05 2.50
C ASP A 46 -5.62 4.01 3.02
N SER A 47 -5.46 2.87 2.32
CA SER A 47 -4.41 1.88 2.66
C SER A 47 -3.01 2.44 2.38
N ALA A 48 -2.02 2.04 3.19
CA ALA A 48 -0.64 2.50 3.07
C ALA A 48 0.37 1.35 3.23
N ALA A 49 1.16 1.11 2.19
CA ALA A 49 2.29 0.17 2.19
C ALA A 49 3.59 0.95 1.93
N SER A 50 4.23 1.38 3.02
CA SER A 50 5.29 2.40 3.00
C SER A 50 6.72 1.86 3.05
N ALA A 51 6.89 0.58 3.32
CA ALA A 51 8.20 -0.07 3.36
C ALA A 51 8.43 -1.01 2.17
N GLU A 52 9.69 -1.36 1.91
CA GLU A 52 10.06 -2.33 0.87
C GLU A 52 9.34 -3.67 1.08
N GLY A 53 8.73 -4.20 0.02
CA GLY A 53 8.01 -5.47 0.02
C GLY A 53 6.81 -5.52 0.96
N SER A 54 6.36 -4.39 1.50
CA SER A 54 5.22 -4.34 2.41
C SER A 54 3.89 -4.51 1.67
N THR A 55 2.92 -5.14 2.31
CA THR A 55 1.58 -5.39 1.74
C THR A 55 0.51 -4.90 2.71
N ALA A 56 -0.28 -3.89 2.32
CA ALA A 56 -1.43 -3.38 3.05
C ALA A 56 -2.71 -3.65 2.25
N VAL A 57 -3.60 -4.48 2.77
CA VAL A 57 -4.89 -4.84 2.17
C VAL A 57 -5.98 -4.52 3.18
N GLY A 58 -6.98 -3.72 2.79
CA GLY A 58 -8.07 -3.27 3.64
C GLY A 58 -8.16 -1.75 3.76
N ASN A 59 -9.34 -1.24 4.12
CA ASN A 59 -9.51 0.20 4.33
C ASN A 59 -8.63 0.68 5.50
N ALA A 60 -7.81 1.71 5.28
CA ALA A 60 -6.86 2.24 6.26
C ALA A 60 -5.87 1.20 6.84
N ALA A 61 -5.60 0.10 6.14
CA ALA A 61 -4.55 -0.84 6.51
C ALA A 61 -3.16 -0.19 6.36
N GLN A 62 -2.25 -0.42 7.30
CA GLN A 62 -0.92 0.18 7.34
C GLN A 62 0.19 -0.88 7.48
N ALA A 63 0.98 -1.07 6.43
CA ALA A 63 2.16 -1.93 6.44
C ALA A 63 3.43 -1.06 6.39
N GLN A 64 4.05 -0.87 7.55
CA GLN A 64 5.16 0.08 7.76
C GLN A 64 6.52 -0.61 7.97
N GLY A 65 6.55 -1.91 8.23
CA GLY A 65 7.78 -2.69 8.33
C GLY A 65 8.21 -3.27 6.98
N ALA A 66 9.52 -3.41 6.75
CA ALA A 66 10.03 -4.10 5.56
C ALA A 66 9.48 -5.54 5.52
N TYR A 67 8.96 -5.96 4.37
CA TYR A 67 8.30 -7.25 4.16
C TYR A 67 7.13 -7.52 5.13
N SER A 68 6.53 -6.48 5.71
CA SER A 68 5.38 -6.62 6.60
C SER A 68 4.06 -6.75 5.83
N THR A 69 3.07 -7.39 6.45
CA THR A 69 1.75 -7.61 5.86
C THR A 69 0.65 -7.16 6.83
N ALA A 70 -0.23 -6.26 6.38
CA ALA A 70 -1.45 -5.83 7.09
C ALA A 70 -2.67 -6.17 6.21
N LEU A 71 -3.59 -7.05 6.64
CA LEU A 71 -4.64 -7.65 5.78
C LEU A 71 -6.08 -7.24 6.11
N SER A 72 -6.30 -6.53 7.22
CA SER A 72 -7.64 -6.13 7.68
C SER A 72 -7.80 -4.61 7.66
N ALA A 73 -9.05 -4.13 7.63
CA ALA A 73 -9.28 -2.69 7.76
C ALA A 73 -8.71 -2.18 9.09
N GLN A 74 -8.00 -1.05 9.06
CA GLN A 74 -7.29 -0.44 10.20
C GLN A 74 -6.16 -1.28 10.82
N SER A 75 -5.82 -2.45 10.24
CA SER A 75 -4.70 -3.25 10.74
C SER A 75 -3.36 -2.51 10.53
N THR A 76 -2.44 -2.66 11.48
CA THR A 76 -1.14 -1.97 11.44
C THR A 76 -0.01 -2.94 11.74
N ALA A 77 0.88 -3.17 10.75
CA ALA A 77 2.07 -4.00 10.87
C ALA A 77 3.33 -3.11 10.81
N THR A 78 3.98 -2.89 11.96
CA THR A 78 5.15 -2.00 12.08
C THR A 78 6.50 -2.73 12.10
N GLY A 79 6.52 -4.00 12.48
CA GLY A 79 7.74 -4.80 12.54
C GLY A 79 8.20 -5.28 11.17
N THR A 80 9.51 -5.45 10.99
CA THR A 80 10.05 -6.17 9.82
C THR A 80 9.50 -7.59 9.82
N GLN A 81 8.97 -8.06 8.68
CA GLN A 81 8.29 -9.36 8.53
C GLN A 81 7.07 -9.55 9.44
N ALA A 82 6.52 -8.48 10.02
CA ALA A 82 5.33 -8.58 10.87
C ALA A 82 4.08 -8.90 10.05
N LEU A 83 3.14 -9.63 10.67
CA LEU A 83 1.82 -9.90 10.13
C LEU A 83 0.75 -9.33 11.06
N ALA A 84 -0.14 -8.49 10.53
CA ALA A 84 -1.34 -8.00 11.19
C ALA A 84 -2.58 -8.39 10.38
N SER A 85 -3.37 -9.33 10.88
CA SER A 85 -4.51 -9.92 10.14
C SER A 85 -5.82 -9.97 10.93
N GLY A 86 -5.98 -9.11 11.93
CA GLY A 86 -7.15 -9.06 12.83
C GLY A 86 -7.87 -7.71 12.82
N PHE A 87 -9.07 -7.68 13.41
CA PHE A 87 -9.78 -6.48 13.85
C PHE A 87 -9.55 -6.26 15.34
#